data_AF-A0A3P7WNI0-F1
#
_entry.id   AF-A0A3P7WNI0-F1
#
_cell.length_a   1.000
_cell.length_b   1.000
_cell.length_c   1.000
_cell.angle_alpha   90.00
_cell.angle_beta   90.00
_cell.angle_gamma   90.00
#
_symmetry.space_group_name_H-M   'P 1'
#
loop_
_entity.id
_entity.type
_entity.pdbx_description
1 polymer ?
#
loop_
_entity_poly.entity_id
_entity_poly.type
_entity_poly.pdbx_seq_one_letter_code
_entity_poly.pdbx_strand_id
1 'polypeptide(L)'
;MSVSGELAGAAREQPYELVVLAEDSGVPSLSTSVRIKLKVSEPTLEEEGERGQVHLINPPVEFVLEVKEDTPVNEHVYMVKARLAGMGSERTNIKYSLKDPAPNSQQHFGIDESSGEVYVTSPLDYEQTNFFTVSFQLLEELQDGVW
;
A
#
# COMPACT_ATOMS: atom_id res chain seq x y z
N MET A 1 -5.87 7.93 -25.99
CA MET A 1 -5.81 8.20 -24.54
C MET A 1 -4.45 7.72 -24.06
N SER A 2 -3.65 8.59 -23.47
CA SER A 2 -2.33 8.26 -22.93
C SER A 2 -2.30 8.69 -21.48
N VAL A 3 -1.57 7.94 -20.66
CA VAL A 3 -1.29 8.34 -19.28
C VAL A 3 -0.10 9.30 -19.31
N SER A 4 -0.20 10.44 -18.65
CA SER A 4 0.85 11.49 -18.67
C SER A 4 2.01 11.23 -17.71
N GLY A 5 1.98 10.13 -16.95
CA GLY A 5 3.00 9.72 -15.99
C GLY A 5 2.76 8.29 -15.52
N GLU A 6 3.69 7.75 -14.74
CA GLU A 6 3.54 6.44 -14.14
C GLU A 6 2.38 6.45 -13.11
N LEU A 7 1.55 5.41 -13.12
CA LEU A 7 0.51 5.22 -12.11
C LEU A 7 1.15 4.49 -10.92
N ALA A 8 1.91 5.22 -10.10
CA ALA A 8 2.45 4.71 -8.84
C ALA A 8 1.42 4.87 -7.71
N GLY A 9 1.24 3.83 -6.89
CA GLY A 9 0.36 3.85 -5.71
C GLY A 9 -0.61 2.67 -5.63
N ALA A 10 -1.36 2.59 -4.53
CA ALA A 10 -2.35 1.53 -4.30
C ALA A 10 -3.51 1.60 -5.30
N ALA A 11 -4.14 0.46 -5.59
CA ALA A 11 -5.36 0.45 -6.39
C ALA A 11 -6.44 1.33 -5.79
N ARG A 12 -7.25 1.90 -6.68
CA ARG A 12 -8.34 2.78 -6.28
C ARG A 12 -9.66 2.04 -6.37
N GLU A 13 -10.31 1.85 -5.22
CA GLU A 13 -11.65 1.25 -5.12
C GLU A 13 -12.70 2.07 -5.91
N GLN A 14 -12.64 3.41 -5.80
CA GLN A 14 -13.56 4.29 -6.51
C GLN A 14 -12.97 4.71 -7.86
N PRO A 15 -13.64 4.46 -9.00
CA PRO A 15 -13.13 4.89 -10.31
C PRO A 15 -13.07 6.42 -10.40
N TYR A 16 -12.09 6.93 -11.15
CA TYR A 16 -12.12 8.31 -11.62
C TYR A 16 -13.23 8.48 -12.66
N GLU A 17 -13.87 9.64 -12.67
CA GLU A 17 -14.81 10.02 -13.72
C GLU A 17 -14.21 11.20 -14.51
N LEU A 18 -13.75 10.92 -15.73
CA LEU A 18 -13.28 11.95 -16.65
C LEU A 18 -14.45 12.45 -17.50
N VAL A 19 -14.56 13.76 -17.65
CA VAL A 19 -15.46 14.39 -18.62
C VAL A 19 -14.62 14.94 -19.76
N VAL A 20 -14.81 14.41 -20.96
CA VAL A 20 -14.15 14.90 -22.18
C VAL A 20 -15.13 15.79 -22.92
N LEU A 21 -14.75 17.06 -23.12
CA LEU A 21 -15.50 18.04 -23.90
C LEU A 21 -14.89 18.14 -25.30
N ALA A 22 -15.72 18.02 -26.33
CA ALA A 22 -15.38 18.37 -27.71
C ALA A 22 -16.13 19.65 -28.07
N GLU A 23 -15.40 20.67 -28.51
CA GLU A 23 -15.93 21.96 -28.94
C GLU A 23 -15.42 22.27 -30.35
N ASP A 24 -16.29 22.77 -31.22
CA ASP A 24 -15.91 23.22 -32.55
C ASP A 24 -15.49 24.71 -32.55
N SER A 25 -14.82 25.14 -33.61
CA SER A 25 -14.41 26.55 -33.78
C SER A 25 -15.49 27.39 -34.50
N GLY A 26 -16.75 26.97 -34.46
CA GLY A 26 -17.86 27.66 -35.11
C GLY A 26 -18.26 28.96 -34.40
N VAL A 27 -19.14 29.75 -35.03
CA VAL A 27 -19.78 30.92 -34.42
C VAL A 27 -21.29 30.85 -34.68
N PRO A 28 -22.13 30.57 -33.66
CA PRO A 28 -21.74 30.18 -32.30
C PRO A 28 -21.07 28.79 -32.27
N SER A 29 -20.15 28.57 -31.34
CA SER A 29 -19.52 27.26 -31.16
C SER A 29 -20.52 26.26 -30.61
N LEU A 30 -20.42 25.01 -31.06
CA LEU A 30 -21.15 23.89 -30.50
C LEU A 30 -20.20 22.97 -29.75
N SER A 31 -20.66 22.43 -28.62
CA SER A 31 -19.88 21.47 -27.86
C SER A 31 -20.72 20.28 -27.41
N THR A 32 -20.04 19.16 -27.17
CA THR A 32 -20.59 17.93 -26.64
C THR A 32 -19.62 17.31 -25.65
N SER A 33 -20.12 16.55 -24.68
CA SER A 33 -19.27 15.90 -23.68
C SER A 33 -19.57 14.43 -23.52
N VAL A 34 -18.54 13.64 -23.20
CA VAL A 34 -18.65 12.23 -22.85
C VAL A 34 -18.00 11.98 -21.49
N ARG A 35 -18.61 11.08 -20.69
CA ARG A 35 -18.11 10.67 -19.38
C ARG A 35 -17.41 9.31 -19.49
N ILE A 36 -16.20 9.20 -18.96
CA ILE A 36 -15.36 8.00 -18.98
C ILE A 36 -15.06 7.62 -17.53
N LYS A 37 -15.40 6.39 -17.14
CA LYS A 37 -14.99 5.83 -15.84
C LYS A 37 -13.64 5.13 -15.98
N LEU A 38 -12.68 5.50 -15.15
CA LEU A 38 -11.33 4.95 -15.16
C LEU A 38 -11.02 4.30 -13.81
N LYS A 39 -10.86 2.98 -13.81
CA LYS A 39 -10.47 2.22 -12.61
C LYS A 39 -8.96 2.01 -12.63
N VAL A 40 -8.28 2.35 -11.53
CA VAL A 40 -6.87 2.00 -11.32
C VAL A 40 -6.85 0.67 -10.58
N SER A 41 -6.47 -0.39 -11.29
CA SER A 41 -6.30 -1.73 -10.72
C SER A 41 -4.87 -1.94 -10.25
N GLU A 42 -4.71 -2.87 -9.31
CA GLU A 42 -3.39 -3.34 -8.89
C GLU A 42 -2.61 -3.87 -10.11
N PRO A 43 -1.28 -3.66 -10.17
CA PRO A 43 -0.45 -4.26 -11.21
C PRO A 43 -0.58 -5.78 -11.13
N THR A 44 -1.06 -6.38 -12.21
CA THR A 44 -1.15 -7.84 -12.33
C THR A 44 0.22 -8.35 -12.77
N LEU A 45 1.17 -8.40 -11.83
CA LEU A 45 2.39 -9.21 -11.98
C LEU A 45 1.97 -10.68 -11.83
N GLU A 46 1.37 -11.20 -12.89
CA GLU A 46 1.25 -12.64 -13.09
C GLU A 46 2.21 -12.98 -14.25
N GLU A 47 3.50 -12.84 -13.99
CA GLU A 47 4.51 -13.50 -14.82
C GLU A 47 4.41 -15.01 -14.52
N GLU A 48 4.35 -15.85 -15.56
CA GLU A 48 4.33 -17.31 -15.41
C GLU A 48 5.59 -17.79 -14.69
N GLY A 49 5.50 -18.00 -13.37
CA GLY A 49 6.62 -18.45 -12.54
C GLY A 49 6.63 -17.90 -11.10
N GLU A 50 5.83 -16.87 -10.78
CA GLU A 50 5.86 -16.20 -9.47
C GLU A 50 4.83 -16.73 -8.46
N ARG A 51 4.15 -17.85 -8.75
CA ARG A 51 3.20 -18.45 -7.80
C ARG A 51 3.86 -18.72 -6.45
N GLY A 52 3.26 -18.21 -5.38
CA GLY A 52 3.78 -18.35 -4.02
C GLY A 52 4.74 -17.24 -3.57
N GLN A 53 5.10 -16.28 -4.45
CA GLN A 53 5.81 -15.09 -4.00
C GLN A 53 4.88 -14.12 -3.29
N VAL A 54 5.40 -13.45 -2.25
CA VAL A 54 4.63 -12.44 -1.52
C VAL A 54 4.89 -11.06 -2.10
N HIS A 55 3.84 -10.37 -2.51
CA HIS A 55 3.88 -9.01 -3.03
C HIS A 55 3.29 -8.03 -2.01
N LEU A 56 4.07 -7.01 -1.66
CA LEU A 56 3.60 -5.88 -0.86
C LEU A 56 2.63 -5.04 -1.70
N ILE A 57 1.40 -4.88 -1.23
CA ILE A 57 0.36 -4.05 -1.86
C ILE A 57 0.37 -2.65 -1.24
N ASN A 58 0.64 -2.58 0.06
CA ASN A 58 0.71 -1.34 0.81
C ASN A 58 1.77 -1.48 1.92
N PRO A 59 2.71 -0.55 2.08
CA PRO A 59 2.91 0.68 1.31
C PRO A 59 3.52 0.48 -0.09
N PRO A 60 3.45 1.49 -0.98
CA PRO A 60 4.22 1.51 -2.22
C PRO A 60 5.73 1.60 -1.95
N VAL A 61 6.54 1.35 -2.98
CA VAL A 61 8.01 1.47 -2.92
C VAL A 61 8.40 2.90 -2.51
N GLU A 62 9.41 3.04 -1.65
CA GLU A 62 9.93 4.34 -1.13
C GLU A 62 8.89 5.21 -0.38
N PHE A 63 7.94 4.57 0.29
CA PHE A 63 6.94 5.27 1.09
C PHE A 63 7.50 5.86 2.40
N VAL A 64 7.06 7.08 2.71
CA VAL A 64 7.32 7.78 3.97
C VAL A 64 5.99 8.07 4.66
N LEU A 65 5.88 7.66 5.93
CA LEU A 65 4.74 7.97 6.79
C LEU A 65 5.10 9.10 7.75
N GLU A 66 4.30 10.15 7.77
CA GLU A 66 4.40 11.21 8.77
C GLU A 66 3.49 10.91 9.96
N VAL A 67 4.08 10.82 11.16
CA VAL A 67 3.36 10.60 12.42
C VAL A 67 3.67 11.75 13.34
N LYS A 68 2.64 12.32 14.00
CA LYS A 68 2.84 13.42 14.94
C LYS A 68 3.47 12.91 16.23
N GLU A 69 4.33 13.70 16.86
CA GLU A 69 4.97 13.33 18.12
C GLU A 69 3.98 13.17 19.29
N ASP A 70 2.84 13.88 19.24
CA ASP A 70 1.76 13.82 20.23
C ASP A 70 0.83 12.60 20.05
N THR A 71 1.16 11.70 19.11
CA THR A 71 0.39 10.48 18.87
C THR A 71 0.41 9.58 20.11
N PRO A 72 -0.75 9.20 20.68
CA PRO A 72 -0.81 8.37 21.87
C PRO A 72 -0.18 6.99 21.67
N VAL A 73 0.35 6.43 22.76
CA VAL A 73 0.77 5.01 22.78
C VAL A 73 -0.46 4.12 22.54
N ASN A 74 -0.26 3.08 21.74
CA ASN A 74 -1.25 2.15 21.19
C ASN A 74 -2.17 2.73 20.09
N GLU A 75 -1.94 3.96 19.64
CA GLU A 75 -2.67 4.49 18.48
C GLU A 75 -2.19 3.79 17.21
N HIS A 76 -3.14 3.36 16.37
CA HIS A 76 -2.88 2.78 15.06
C HIS A 76 -2.57 3.88 14.05
N VAL A 77 -1.42 3.78 13.40
CA VAL A 77 -0.90 4.82 12.49
C VAL A 77 -0.86 4.37 11.03
N TYR A 78 -0.86 3.06 10.77
CA TYR A 78 -0.80 2.54 9.41
C TYR A 78 -1.31 1.09 9.31
N MET A 79 -1.63 0.65 8.08
CA MET A 79 -2.00 -0.74 7.80
C MET A 79 -1.21 -1.25 6.59
N VAL A 80 -0.34 -2.22 6.83
CA VAL A 80 0.42 -2.92 5.80
C VAL A 80 -0.47 -3.99 5.16
N LYS A 81 -0.35 -4.16 3.84
CA LYS A 81 -1.07 -5.22 3.12
C LYS A 81 -0.12 -5.91 2.16
N ALA A 82 -0.19 -7.24 2.15
CA ALA A 82 0.50 -8.08 1.19
C ALA A 82 -0.44 -9.14 0.62
N ARG A 83 -0.07 -9.69 -0.54
CA ARG A 83 -0.75 -10.82 -1.19
C ARG A 83 0.25 -11.88 -1.60
N LEU A 84 -0.19 -13.13 -1.64
CA LEU A 84 0.54 -14.21 -2.30
C LEU A 84 0.13 -14.25 -3.79
N ALA A 85 1.12 -14.15 -4.67
CA ALA A 85 0.92 -14.21 -6.10
C ALA A 85 0.31 -15.57 -6.51
N GLY A 86 -0.75 -15.51 -7.32
CA GLY A 86 -1.46 -16.69 -7.81
C GLY A 86 -2.36 -17.39 -6.78
N MET A 87 -2.56 -16.84 -5.58
CA MET A 87 -3.56 -17.31 -4.61
C MET A 87 -4.74 -16.34 -4.54
N GLY A 88 -5.96 -16.87 -4.51
CA GLY A 88 -7.16 -16.08 -4.27
C GLY A 88 -7.11 -15.41 -2.90
N SER A 89 -7.75 -14.25 -2.75
CA SER A 89 -7.73 -13.36 -1.57
C SER A 89 -8.22 -13.99 -0.25
N GLU A 90 -8.62 -15.26 -0.25
CA GLU A 90 -9.32 -15.91 0.86
C GLU A 90 -8.41 -16.75 1.77
N ARG A 91 -7.16 -17.02 1.39
CA ARG A 91 -6.25 -17.88 2.18
C ARG A 91 -4.80 -17.45 2.06
N THR A 92 -4.42 -16.45 2.84
CA THR A 92 -3.02 -16.07 2.97
C THR A 92 -2.71 -15.95 4.46
N ASN A 93 -2.07 -16.98 5.03
CA ASN A 93 -1.48 -16.94 6.38
C ASN A 93 -0.21 -16.09 6.34
N ILE A 94 -0.37 -14.81 6.04
CA ILE A 94 0.72 -13.85 6.01
C ILE A 94 0.93 -13.34 7.43
N LYS A 95 2.15 -13.48 7.92
CA LYS A 95 2.57 -12.92 9.20
C LYS A 95 3.44 -11.69 8.97
N TYR A 96 3.13 -10.60 9.66
CA TYR A 96 3.84 -9.34 9.56
C TYR A 96 4.81 -9.15 10.74
N SER A 97 6.02 -8.66 10.46
CA SER A 97 6.95 -8.26 11.51
C SER A 97 7.70 -6.99 11.10
N LEU A 98 8.15 -6.22 12.09
CA LEU A 98 9.08 -5.10 11.88
C LEU A 98 10.51 -5.60 12.05
N LYS A 99 11.38 -5.24 11.11
CA LYS A 99 12.82 -5.43 11.23
C LYS A 99 13.44 -4.19 11.84
N ASP A 100 14.20 -4.39 12.92
CA ASP A 100 14.83 -3.29 13.64
C ASP A 100 15.78 -2.48 12.74
N PRO A 101 15.67 -1.13 12.75
CA PRO A 101 16.62 -0.27 12.08
C PRO A 101 18.00 -0.22 12.76
N ALA A 102 18.10 -0.57 14.05
CA ALA A 102 19.39 -0.71 14.76
C ALA A 102 19.29 -1.60 16.01
N PRO A 103 20.35 -2.37 16.34
CA PRO A 103 20.35 -3.41 17.38
C PRO A 103 20.17 -2.92 18.83
N ASN A 104 20.16 -1.60 19.06
CA ASN A 104 20.04 -0.98 20.38
C ASN A 104 18.99 0.14 20.43
N SER A 105 18.12 0.25 19.42
CA SER A 105 17.07 1.27 19.37
C SER A 105 15.87 0.84 20.20
N GLN A 106 15.29 1.79 20.93
CA GLN A 106 13.99 1.61 21.55
C GLN A 106 12.94 1.50 20.43
N GLN A 107 12.13 0.43 20.43
CA GLN A 107 11.06 0.29 19.43
C GLN A 107 9.94 1.28 19.75
N HIS A 108 9.78 2.28 18.87
CA HIS A 108 8.70 3.27 18.93
C HIS A 108 7.43 2.83 18.20
N PHE A 109 7.55 1.80 17.36
CA PHE A 109 6.45 1.22 16.62
C PHE A 109 6.42 -0.30 16.79
N GLY A 110 5.21 -0.84 16.79
CA GLY A 110 4.92 -2.28 16.68
C GLY A 110 4.06 -2.55 15.46
N ILE A 111 3.99 -3.82 15.06
CA ILE A 111 3.03 -4.30 14.05
C ILE A 111 2.27 -5.50 14.60
N ASP A 112 0.97 -5.55 14.35
CA ASP A 112 0.19 -6.76 14.60
C ASP A 112 0.54 -7.83 13.55
N GLU A 113 0.94 -8.99 14.03
CA GLU A 113 1.43 -10.09 13.19
C GLU A 113 0.35 -10.60 12.21
N SER A 114 -0.93 -10.47 12.56
CA SER A 114 -2.04 -11.02 11.78
C SER A 114 -2.72 -10.00 10.87
N SER A 115 -2.92 -8.77 11.36
CA SER A 115 -3.64 -7.73 10.63
C SER A 115 -2.72 -6.83 9.80
N GLY A 116 -1.42 -6.75 10.16
CA GLY A 116 -0.49 -5.81 9.55
C GLY A 116 -0.67 -4.37 10.03
N GLU A 117 -1.44 -4.14 11.10
CA GLU A 117 -1.63 -2.82 11.71
C GLU A 117 -0.38 -2.36 12.44
N VAL A 118 0.13 -1.19 12.07
CA VAL A 118 1.26 -0.53 12.73
C VAL A 118 0.73 0.43 13.78
N TYR A 119 1.31 0.38 14.97
CA TYR A 119 0.89 1.20 16.12
C TYR A 119 2.08 1.73 16.92
N VAL A 120 1.86 2.80 17.68
CA VAL A 120 2.88 3.42 18.54
C VAL A 120 3.06 2.59 19.81
N THR A 121 4.29 2.20 20.13
CA THR A 121 4.61 1.40 21.34
C THR A 121 5.25 2.23 22.44
N SER A 122 5.81 3.39 22.10
CA SER A 122 6.38 4.32 23.08
C SER A 122 6.27 5.77 22.60
N PRO A 123 6.31 6.76 23.51
CA PRO A 123 6.20 8.17 23.15
C PRO A 123 7.20 8.55 22.05
N LEU A 124 6.73 9.36 21.12
CA LEU A 124 7.54 9.88 20.03
C LEU A 124 8.11 11.24 20.45
N ASP A 125 9.36 11.48 20.10
CA ASP A 125 10.04 12.75 20.35
C ASP A 125 10.86 13.09 19.10
N TYR A 126 10.40 14.10 18.36
CA TYR A 126 11.04 14.52 17.11
C TYR A 126 12.48 15.02 17.34
N GLU A 127 12.75 15.60 18.50
CA GLU A 127 14.05 16.16 18.87
C GLU A 127 15.08 15.06 19.16
N GLN A 128 14.60 13.88 19.60
CA GLN A 128 15.43 12.69 19.77
C GLN A 128 15.55 11.85 18.50
N THR A 129 14.47 11.66 17.74
CA THR A 129 14.47 10.85 16.50
C THR A 129 13.44 11.35 15.50
N ASN A 130 13.90 11.80 14.33
CA ASN A 130 13.07 12.44 13.31
C ASN A 130 12.78 11.54 12.08
N PHE A 131 13.34 10.33 12.01
CA PHE A 131 12.98 9.33 11.01
C PHE A 131 13.12 7.92 11.59
N PHE A 132 12.26 7.02 11.12
CA PHE A 132 12.33 5.59 11.43
C PHE A 132 12.33 4.80 10.13
N THR A 133 13.28 3.87 9.99
CA THR A 133 13.23 2.90 8.90
C THR A 133 12.53 1.66 9.41
N VAL A 134 11.39 1.35 8.81
CA VAL A 134 10.64 0.14 9.10
C VAL A 134 10.78 -0.77 7.89
N SER A 135 11.39 -1.93 8.07
CA SER A 135 11.32 -3.00 7.05
C SER A 135 10.38 -4.08 7.54
N PHE A 136 9.68 -4.72 6.62
CA PHE A 136 8.74 -5.77 6.96
C PHE A 136 9.26 -7.11 6.45
N GLN A 137 9.13 -8.15 7.27
CA GLN A 137 9.33 -9.52 6.82
C GLN A 137 8.01 -10.26 6.88
N LEU A 138 7.81 -11.13 5.89
CA LEU A 138 6.65 -11.99 5.76
C LEU A 138 7.10 -13.40 6.15
N LEU A 139 6.48 -13.98 7.18
CA LEU A 139 6.73 -15.37 7.55
C LEU A 139 5.65 -16.23 6.91
N GLU A 140 6.04 -17.08 5.96
CA GLU A 140 5.19 -18.13 5.43
C GLU A 140 5.12 -19.26 6.47
N GLU A 141 3.90 -19.67 6.84
CA GLU A 141 3.72 -20.99 7.42
C GLU A 141 3.39 -21.94 6.27
N LEU A 142 4.42 -22.58 5.71
CA LEU A 142 4.23 -23.76 4.89
C LEU A 142 3.49 -24.76 5.78
N GLN A 143 2.22 -25.02 5.49
CA GLN A 143 1.56 -26.16 6.10
C GLN A 143 2.29 -27.41 5.62
N ASP A 144 3.00 -28.06 6.55
CA ASP A 144 3.54 -29.39 6.37
C ASP A 144 2.40 -30.35 6.00
N GLY A 145 2.31 -30.68 4.72
CA GLY A 145 1.91 -32.00 4.25
C GLY A 145 0.46 -32.24 3.81
N VAL A 146 0.41 -33.12 2.79
CA VAL A 146 -0.66 -34.08 2.41
C VAL A 146 -1.71 -33.52 1.41
N TRP A 147 -1.85 -33.93 0.14
CA TRP A 147 -1.42 -35.10 -0.67
C TRP A 147 -0.89 -34.67 -2.05
#